data_AF-A0AAU7NPB7-F1
#
_entry.id   AF-A0AAU7NPB7-F1
#
_cell.length_a   1.000
_cell.length_b   1.000
_cell.length_c   1.000
_cell.angle_alpha   90.00
_cell.angle_beta   90.00
_cell.angle_gamma   90.00
#
_symmetry.space_group_name_H-M   'P 1'
#
loop_
_entity.id
_entity.type
_entity.pdbx_description
1 polymer ?
#
loop_
_entity_poly.entity_id
_entity_poly.type
_entity_poly.pdbx_seq_one_letter_code
_entity_poly.pdbx_strand_id
1 'polypeptide(L)'
;MSDILARQAKERGLEPMILEADLLLKRIADGGHSGQFLADAFISAYCTDQPFNHSLSELIRLDAEGFRLFHEILHIRHVSGWRDETYYEIEQKIKEATKNDK
;
A
#
# COMPACT_ATOMS: atom_id res chain seq x y z
N MET A 1 -17.11 -9.76 -24.02
CA MET A 1 -15.89 -10.37 -23.43
C MET A 1 -15.52 -9.71 -22.09
N SER A 2 -15.60 -8.38 -21.98
CA SER A 2 -15.28 -7.63 -20.74
C SER A 2 -16.19 -7.95 -19.54
N ASP A 3 -17.50 -8.08 -19.74
CA ASP A 3 -18.46 -8.27 -18.64
C ASP A 3 -18.36 -9.62 -17.90
N ILE A 4 -17.88 -10.66 -18.59
CA ILE A 4 -17.73 -12.00 -18.00
C ILE A 4 -16.54 -12.03 -17.04
N LEU A 5 -15.44 -11.34 -17.38
CA LEU A 5 -14.25 -11.23 -16.54
C LEU A 5 -14.51 -10.38 -15.29
N ALA A 6 -15.22 -9.26 -15.45
CA ALA A 6 -15.59 -8.39 -14.33
C ALA A 6 -16.51 -9.11 -13.32
N ARG A 7 -17.48 -9.90 -13.81
CA ARG A 7 -18.34 -10.74 -12.96
C ARG A 7 -17.56 -11.82 -12.22
N GLN A 8 -16.61 -12.49 -12.88
CA GLN A 8 -15.78 -13.51 -12.24
C GLN A 8 -14.83 -12.93 -11.18
N ALA A 9 -14.30 -11.72 -11.38
CA ALA A 9 -13.50 -11.02 -10.37
C ALA A 9 -14.34 -10.71 -9.12
N LYS A 10 -15.56 -10.22 -9.31
CA LYS A 10 -16.51 -9.94 -8.22
C LYS A 10 -16.95 -11.19 -7.46
N GLU A 11 -17.29 -12.27 -8.18
CA GLU A 11 -17.69 -13.56 -7.57
C GLU A 11 -16.53 -14.25 -6.83
N ARG A 12 -15.28 -13.95 -7.18
CA ARG A 12 -14.08 -14.45 -6.49
C ARG A 12 -13.62 -13.57 -5.33
N GLY A 13 -14.33 -12.47 -5.03
CA GLY A 13 -13.92 -11.50 -4.00
C GLY A 13 -12.67 -10.72 -4.35
N LEU A 14 -12.33 -10.62 -5.64
CA LEU A 14 -11.14 -9.94 -6.16
C LEU A 14 -11.43 -8.48 -6.52
N GLU A 15 -12.38 -7.83 -5.86
CA GLU A 15 -12.49 -6.37 -5.98
C GLU A 15 -11.31 -5.77 -5.20
N PRO A 16 -10.39 -5.05 -5.87
CA PRO A 16 -9.24 -4.52 -5.18
C PRO A 16 -9.72 -3.50 -4.15
N MET A 17 -9.35 -3.72 -2.89
CA MET A 17 -9.79 -2.92 -1.77
C MET A 17 -9.16 -1.52 -1.84
N ILE A 18 -9.94 -0.51 -1.45
CA ILE A 18 -9.45 0.85 -1.30
C ILE A 18 -8.44 0.84 -0.16
N LEU A 19 -7.29 1.49 -0.38
CA LEU A 19 -6.24 1.60 0.63
C LEU A 19 -6.77 2.26 1.91
N GLU A 20 -6.57 1.63 3.05
CA GLU A 20 -6.88 2.23 4.36
C GLU A 20 -5.77 3.21 4.78
N ALA A 21 -5.76 4.41 4.20
CA ALA A 21 -4.69 5.41 4.41
C ALA A 21 -4.44 5.75 5.89
N ASP A 22 -5.48 5.95 6.68
CA ASP A 22 -5.32 6.31 8.10
C ASP A 22 -4.64 5.19 8.89
N LEU A 23 -4.98 3.93 8.58
CA LEU A 23 -4.37 2.76 9.19
C LEU A 23 -2.91 2.60 8.75
N LEU A 24 -2.64 2.78 7.45
CA LEU A 24 -1.28 2.80 6.91
C LEU A 24 -0.40 3.83 7.64
N LEU A 25 -0.87 5.08 7.71
CA LEU A 25 -0.13 6.17 8.34
C LEU A 25 0.12 5.90 9.82
N LYS A 26 -0.88 5.36 10.53
CA LYS A 26 -0.73 4.94 11.92
C LYS A 26 0.37 3.90 12.08
N ARG A 27 0.38 2.83 11.26
CA ARG A 27 1.40 1.78 11.35
C ARG A 27 2.80 2.28 11.03
N ILE A 28 2.91 3.21 10.08
CA ILE A 28 4.20 3.84 9.74
C ILE A 28 4.68 4.70 10.92
N ALA A 29 3.79 5.45 11.55
CA ALA A 29 4.11 6.25 12.73
C ALA A 29 4.45 5.42 13.98
N ASP A 30 3.88 4.21 14.11
CA ASP A 30 4.25 3.24 15.15
C ASP A 30 5.65 2.63 14.91
N GLY A 31 6.23 2.86 13.72
CA GLY A 31 7.61 2.55 13.39
C GLY A 31 7.93 1.06 13.25
N GLY A 32 9.21 0.74 13.40
CA GLY A 32 9.72 -0.64 13.30
C GLY A 32 9.70 -1.22 11.88
N HIS A 33 9.95 -2.53 11.78
CA HIS A 33 10.14 -3.17 10.47
C HIS A 33 8.88 -3.15 9.61
N SER A 34 7.71 -3.43 10.20
CA SER A 34 6.43 -3.44 9.48
C SER A 34 6.08 -2.04 8.95
N GLY A 35 6.25 -1.01 9.77
CA GLY A 35 6.04 0.38 9.36
C GLY A 35 6.95 0.80 8.22
N GLN A 36 8.26 0.53 8.34
CA GLN A 36 9.23 0.85 7.29
C GLN A 36 8.93 0.10 5.98
N PHE A 37 8.64 -1.20 6.05
CA PHE A 37 8.31 -2.01 4.89
C PHE A 37 7.08 -1.47 4.14
N LEU A 38 6.03 -1.07 4.88
CA LEU A 38 4.81 -0.50 4.30
C LEU A 38 5.04 0.90 3.71
N ALA A 39 5.88 1.72 4.35
CA ALA A 39 6.29 3.02 3.81
C ALA A 39 7.01 2.86 2.46
N ASP A 40 8.01 1.97 2.41
CA ASP A 40 8.79 1.72 1.20
C ASP A 40 7.94 1.08 0.10
N ALA A 41 7.00 0.20 0.46
CA ALA A 41 6.04 -0.38 -0.47
C ALA A 41 5.13 0.69 -1.10
N PHE A 42 4.57 1.59 -0.29
CA PHE A 42 3.71 2.67 -0.79
C PHE A 42 4.50 3.61 -1.71
N ILE A 43 5.67 4.05 -1.26
CA ILE A 43 6.51 4.97 -2.03
C ILE A 43 6.91 4.34 -3.36
N SER A 44 7.31 3.06 -3.38
CA SER A 44 7.67 2.42 -4.64
C SER A 44 6.47 2.20 -5.57
N ALA A 45 5.30 1.88 -5.02
CA ALA A 45 4.08 1.75 -5.80
C ALA A 45 3.62 3.08 -6.39
N TYR A 46 3.83 4.20 -5.68
CA TYR A 46 3.43 5.54 -6.14
C TYR A 46 4.49 6.20 -7.02
N CYS A 47 5.76 6.25 -6.58
CA CYS A 47 6.88 6.90 -7.26
C CYS A 47 7.63 5.90 -8.15
N THR A 48 7.53 6.04 -9.48
CA THR A 48 8.16 5.11 -10.44
C THR A 48 9.69 5.09 -10.41
N ASP A 49 10.31 6.10 -9.82
CA ASP A 49 11.76 6.27 -9.70
C ASP A 49 12.33 5.72 -8.38
N GLN A 50 11.48 5.22 -7.47
CA GLN A 50 11.90 4.64 -6.20
C GLN A 50 11.66 3.13 -6.19
N PRO A 51 12.72 2.30 -6.36
CA PRO A 51 12.56 0.86 -6.39
C PRO A 51 12.24 0.28 -5.01
N PHE A 52 11.40 -0.76 -4.98
CA PHE A 52 11.09 -1.51 -3.77
C PHE A 52 12.24 -2.47 -3.46
N ASN A 53 13.08 -2.11 -2.48
CA ASN A 53 14.31 -2.83 -2.14
C ASN A 53 14.12 -3.84 -0.99
N HIS A 54 12.99 -4.55 -1.00
CA HIS A 54 12.71 -5.61 -0.02
C HIS A 54 12.52 -6.96 -0.70
N SER A 55 12.90 -8.02 0.01
CA SER A 55 12.60 -9.39 -0.38
C SER A 55 11.14 -9.74 -0.08
N LEU A 56 10.51 -10.54 -0.94
CA LEU A 56 9.19 -11.13 -0.65
C LEU A 56 9.20 -12.01 0.61
N SER A 57 10.36 -12.53 1.03
CA SER A 57 10.48 -13.27 2.28
C SER A 57 10.19 -12.40 3.51
N GLU A 58 10.31 -11.08 3.42
CA GLU A 58 10.01 -10.17 4.52
C GLU A 58 8.51 -10.10 4.85
N LEU A 59 7.64 -10.55 3.92
CA LEU A 59 6.20 -10.66 4.15
C LEU A 59 5.86 -11.56 5.34
N ILE A 60 6.71 -12.55 5.67
CA ILE A 60 6.51 -13.41 6.85
C ILE A 60 6.59 -12.64 8.18
N ARG A 61 7.12 -11.42 8.16
CA ARG A 61 7.26 -10.55 9.33
C ARG A 61 6.09 -9.60 9.51
N LEU A 62 5.14 -9.59 8.56
CA LEU A 62 3.90 -8.83 8.66
C LEU A 62 2.86 -9.67 9.40
N ASP A 63 2.07 -9.01 10.26
CA ASP A 63 0.84 -9.59 10.75
C ASP A 63 -0.26 -9.52 9.66
N ALA A 64 -1.43 -10.09 9.94
CA ALA A 64 -2.52 -10.13 8.97
C ALA A 64 -2.95 -8.73 8.48
N GLU A 65 -2.85 -7.72 9.35
CA GLU A 65 -3.21 -6.34 9.02
C GLU A 65 -2.15 -5.67 8.13
N GLY A 66 -0.86 -5.81 8.46
CA GLY A 66 0.24 -5.33 7.61
C GLY A 66 0.25 -6.02 6.24
N PHE A 67 -0.04 -7.32 6.20
CA PHE A 67 -0.16 -8.04 4.94
C PHE A 67 -1.34 -7.54 4.09
N ARG A 68 -2.49 -7.23 4.72
CA ARG A 68 -3.65 -6.63 4.04
C ARG A 68 -3.29 -5.26 3.45
N LEU A 69 -2.67 -4.38 4.23
CA LEU A 69 -2.24 -3.06 3.77
C LEU A 69 -1.25 -3.18 2.60
N PHE A 70 -0.28 -4.09 2.67
CA PHE A 70 0.62 -4.34 1.56
C PHE A 70 -0.13 -4.74 0.29
N HIS A 71 -1.12 -5.63 0.40
CA HIS A 71 -1.94 -6.02 -0.75
C HIS A 71 -2.75 -4.84 -1.31
N GLU A 72 -3.31 -3.97 -0.47
CA GLU A 72 -3.99 -2.75 -0.90
C GLU A 72 -3.04 -1.81 -1.66
N ILE A 73 -1.81 -1.62 -1.15
CA ILE A 73 -0.75 -0.83 -1.78
C ILE A 73 -0.45 -1.32 -3.21
N LEU A 74 -0.36 -2.63 -3.44
CA LEU A 74 -0.10 -3.19 -4.77
C LEU A 74 -1.16 -2.80 -5.81
N HIS A 75 -2.38 -2.50 -5.37
CA HIS A 75 -3.51 -2.22 -6.24
C HIS A 75 -3.83 -0.73 -6.38
N ILE A 76 -3.08 0.18 -5.74
CA ILE A 76 -3.41 1.62 -5.75
C ILE A 76 -3.51 2.24 -7.14
N ARG A 77 -2.78 1.73 -8.14
CA ARG A 77 -2.86 2.20 -9.54
C ARG A 77 -3.99 1.56 -10.36
N HIS A 78 -4.55 0.47 -9.85
CA HIS A 78 -5.58 -0.33 -10.53
C HIS A 78 -6.97 -0.08 -9.92
N VAL A 79 -7.04 0.43 -8.69
CA VAL A 79 -8.31 0.81 -8.04
C VAL A 79 -8.67 2.23 -8.48
N SER A 80 -9.77 2.37 -9.20
CA SER A 80 -10.38 3.67 -9.50
C SER A 80 -11.03 4.24 -8.23
N GLY A 81 -10.20 4.74 -7.31
CA GLY A 81 -10.65 5.20 -6.00
C GLY A 81 -10.24 6.64 -5.69
N TRP A 82 -8.97 6.97 -5.86
CA TRP A 82 -8.41 8.26 -5.43
C TRP A 82 -7.80 9.07 -6.56
N ARG A 83 -7.76 10.39 -6.36
CA ARG A 83 -7.08 11.36 -7.23
C ARG A 83 -5.59 11.32 -6.92
N ASP A 84 -4.76 11.65 -7.91
CA ASP A 84 -3.29 11.71 -7.76
C ASP A 84 -2.86 12.60 -6.57
N GLU A 85 -3.54 13.73 -6.37
CA GLU A 85 -3.35 14.62 -5.20
C GLU A 85 -3.41 13.87 -3.85
N THR A 86 -4.33 12.91 -3.71
CA THR A 86 -4.48 12.15 -2.47
C THR A 86 -3.30 11.20 -2.25
N TYR A 87 -2.79 10.57 -3.30
CA TYR A 87 -1.59 9.73 -3.20
C TYR A 87 -0.35 10.57 -2.87
N TYR A 88 -0.25 11.77 -3.45
CA TYR A 88 0.80 12.72 -3.12
C TYR A 88 0.75 13.15 -1.64
N GLU A 89 -0.43 13.52 -1.11
CA GLU A 89 -0.58 13.88 0.30
C GLU A 89 -0.15 12.76 1.25
N ILE A 90 -0.49 11.50 0.92
CA ILE A 90 -0.07 10.34 1.70
C ILE A 90 1.44 10.15 1.63
N GLU A 91 2.03 10.25 0.44
CA GLU A 91 3.48 10.19 0.27
C GLU A 91 4.20 11.22 1.16
N GLN A 92 3.73 12.47 1.20
CA GLN A 92 4.33 13.51 2.05
C GLN A 92 4.22 13.15 3.54
N LYS A 93 3.06 12.67 4.00
CA LYS A 93 2.88 12.24 5.39
C LYS A 93 3.78 11.05 5.76
N ILE A 94 3.97 10.11 4.85
CA ILE A 94 4.90 8.98 5.05
C ILE A 94 6.34 9.48 5.17
N LYS A 95 6.76 10.39 4.29
CA LYS A 95 8.10 11.00 4.35
C LYS A 95 8.33 11.79 5.64
N GLU A 96 7.31 12.46 6.16
CA GLU A 96 7.38 13.15 7.45
C GLU A 96 7.51 12.16 8.61
N ALA A 97 6.68 11.11 8.65
CA ALA A 97 6.72 10.09 9.70
C ALA A 97 8.07 9.37 9.75
N THR A 98 8.61 8.97 8.59
CA THR A 98 9.88 8.22 8.48
C THR A 98 11.14 9.06 8.72
N LYS A 99 11.05 10.40 8.64
CA LYS A 99 12.16 11.29 9.02
C LYS A 99 12.33 11.41 10.53
N ASN A 100 11.27 11.22 11.31
CA ASN A 100 11.30 11.36 12.77
C ASN A 100 11.89 10.14 13.48
N ASP A 101 12.06 9.01 12.78
CA ASP A 101 12.64 7.76 13.29
C ASP A 101 14.17 7.65 13.09
N LYS A 102 14.82 8.69 12.53
CA LYS A 102 16.28 8.78 12.35
C LYS A 102 16.92 9.73 13.37
#